data_AF-A0AAV3ATN0-F1
#
_entry.id   AF-A0AAV3ATN0-F1
#
_cell.length_a   1.000
_cell.length_b   1.000
_cell.length_c   1.000
_cell.angle_alpha   90.00
_cell.angle_beta   90.00
_cell.angle_gamma   90.00
#
_symmetry.space_group_name_H-M   'P 1'
#
loop_
_entity.id
_entity.type
_entity.pdbx_description
1 polymer ?
#
loop_
_entity_poly.entity_id
_entity_poly.type
_entity_poly.pdbx_seq_one_letter_code
_entity_poly.pdbx_strand_id
1 'polypeptide(L)' 'MAEVRSGMSVVQAFDEVAVYFSSSEWRSLSSSQRELYRSVMRETYQCMLAAGCHIQKPEIISRLEDGGDPWLEED' A
#
# COMPACT_ATOMS: atom_id res chain seq x y z
N MET A 1 10.14 35.37 -4.28
CA MET A 1 10.81 34.07 -4.07
C MET A 1 9.69 33.04 -4.08
N ALA A 2 9.51 32.33 -5.19
CA ALA A 2 8.52 31.26 -5.24
C ALA A 2 9.02 30.13 -4.33
N GLU A 3 8.29 29.81 -3.28
CA GLU A 3 8.51 28.60 -2.50
C GLU A 3 8.17 27.43 -3.42
N VAL A 4 9.21 26.77 -3.94
CA VAL A 4 9.08 25.45 -4.55
C VAL A 4 8.64 24.54 -3.41
N ARG A 5 7.34 24.28 -3.30
CA ARG A 5 6.79 23.40 -2.27
C ARG A 5 7.53 22.07 -2.39
N SER A 6 8.29 21.75 -1.35
CA SER A 6 9.21 20.62 -1.26
C SER A 6 8.58 19.34 -1.82
N GLY A 7 9.39 18.60 -2.57
CA GLY A 7 9.00 17.43 -3.35
C GLY A 7 8.19 16.41 -2.56
N MET A 8 7.15 15.89 -3.22
CA MET A 8 6.40 14.73 -2.78
C MET A 8 7.42 13.61 -2.47
N SER A 9 7.55 13.24 -1.19
CA SER A 9 8.41 12.12 -0.81
C SER A 9 7.88 10.89 -1.52
N VAL A 10 8.76 10.10 -2.14
CA VAL A 10 8.31 9.02 -3.01
C VAL A 10 7.64 7.87 -2.24
N VAL A 11 7.78 7.83 -0.91
CA VAL A 11 7.03 6.93 -0.03
C VAL A 11 5.56 7.37 0.09
N GLN A 12 5.26 8.65 -0.09
CA GLN A 12 3.93 9.22 0.07
C GLN A 12 2.99 8.82 -1.09
N ALA A 13 3.50 8.65 -2.31
CA ALA A 13 2.66 8.37 -3.48
C ALA A 13 1.88 7.05 -3.39
N PHE A 14 2.45 6.02 -2.76
CA PHE A 14 1.74 4.76 -2.54
C PHE A 14 0.63 4.92 -1.49
N ASP A 15 0.93 5.65 -0.42
CA ASP A 15 0.02 5.89 0.69
C ASP A 15 -1.25 6.67 0.27
N GLU A 16 -1.11 7.62 -0.67
CA GLU A 16 -2.23 8.43 -1.17
C GLU A 16 -3.29 7.62 -1.95
N VAL A 17 -2.97 6.40 -2.39
CA VAL A 17 -3.92 5.53 -3.12
C VAL A 17 -4.14 4.17 -2.46
N ALA A 18 -3.35 3.84 -1.45
CA ALA A 18 -3.52 2.61 -0.69
C ALA A 18 -4.71 2.75 0.27
N VAL A 19 -5.41 1.64 0.47
CA VAL A 19 -6.42 1.53 1.53
C VAL A 19 -5.81 0.67 2.62
N TYR A 20 -5.84 1.14 3.86
CA TYR A 20 -5.38 0.37 4.99
C TYR A 20 -6.57 -0.09 5.83
N PHE A 21 -6.51 -1.33 6.27
CA PHE A 21 -7.50 -1.90 7.17
C PHE A 21 -6.87 -2.05 8.55
N SER A 22 -7.61 -1.68 9.59
CA SER A 22 -7.29 -2.12 10.94
C SER A 22 -7.43 -3.65 11.04
N SER A 23 -6.84 -4.24 12.08
CA SER A 23 -6.93 -5.67 12.34
C SER A 23 -8.38 -6.16 12.48
N SER A 24 -9.26 -5.33 13.06
CA SER A 24 -10.69 -5.63 13.22
C SER A 24 -11.46 -5.58 11.90
N GLU A 25 -11.23 -4.54 11.09
CA GLU A 25 -11.85 -4.42 9.77
C GLU A 25 -11.41 -5.54 8.84
N TRP A 26 -10.12 -5.90 8.85
CA TRP A 26 -9.61 -7.00 8.04
C TRP A 26 -10.28 -8.34 8.40
N ARG A 27 -10.47 -8.63 9.69
CA ARG A 27 -11.17 -9.85 10.14
C ARG A 27 -12.63 -9.87 9.69
N SER A 28 -13.26 -8.71 9.54
CA SER A 28 -14.65 -8.60 9.06
C SER A 28 -14.80 -8.87 7.55
N LEU A 29 -13.71 -8.77 6.77
CA LEU A 29 -13.73 -9.06 5.34
C LEU A 29 -13.93 -10.55 5.08
N SER A 30 -14.71 -10.88 4.04
CA SER A 30 -14.78 -12.23 3.50
C SER A 30 -13.45 -12.66 2.86
N SER A 31 -13.24 -13.97 2.71
CA SER A 31 -12.03 -14.50 2.06
C SER A 31 -11.80 -13.90 0.66
N SER A 32 -12.86 -13.75 -0.13
CA SER A 32 -12.80 -13.16 -1.47
C SER A 32 -12.41 -11.67 -1.43
N GLN A 33 -12.91 -10.89 -0.47
CA GLN A 33 -12.51 -9.49 -0.30
C GLN A 33 -11.05 -9.36 0.11
N ARG A 34 -10.57 -10.24 0.99
CA ARG A 34 -9.15 -10.27 1.38
C ARG A 34 -8.28 -10.61 0.18
N GLU A 35 -8.63 -11.63 -0.60
CA GLU A 35 -7.89 -12.00 -1.81
C GLU A 35 -7.85 -10.85 -2.82
N LEU A 36 -9.01 -10.22 -3.08
CA LEU A 36 -9.10 -9.06 -3.95
C LEU A 36 -8.20 -7.93 -3.47
N TYR A 37 -8.24 -7.61 -2.18
CA TYR A 37 -7.36 -6.58 -1.61
C TYR A 37 -5.87 -6.91 -1.82
N ARG A 38 -5.46 -8.16 -1.55
CA ARG A 38 -4.08 -8.59 -1.77
C ARG A 38 -3.67 -8.45 -3.24
N SER A 39 -4.57 -8.73 -4.19
CA SER A 39 -4.32 -8.51 -5.63
C SER A 39 -4.16 -7.03 -5.93
N VAL A 40 -5.16 -6.22 -5.55
CA VAL A 40 -5.21 -4.79 -5.86
C VAL A 40 -3.99 -4.06 -5.29
N MET A 41 -3.57 -4.33 -4.05
CA MET A 41 -2.39 -3.67 -3.48
C MET A 41 -1.10 -4.02 -4.23
N ARG A 42 -0.91 -5.29 -4.65
CA ARG A 42 0.25 -5.69 -5.46
C ARG A 42 0.22 -5.04 -6.84
N GLU A 43 -0.94 -5.03 -7.48
CA GLU A 43 -1.14 -4.41 -8.79
C GLU A 43 -0.92 -2.90 -8.74
N THR A 44 -1.38 -2.22 -7.69
CA THR A 44 -1.11 -0.79 -7.46
C THR A 44 0.39 -0.51 -7.37
N TYR A 45 1.13 -1.32 -6.60
CA TYR A 45 2.58 -1.18 -6.48
C TYR A 45 3.28 -1.36 -7.83
N GLN A 46 2.91 -2.40 -8.58
CA GLN A 46 3.46 -2.66 -9.91
C GLN A 46 3.14 -1.55 -10.91
N CYS A 47 1.90 -1.03 -10.89
CA CYS A 47 1.47 0.09 -11.72
C CYS A 47 2.30 1.35 -11.45
N MET A 48 2.62 1.65 -10.20
CA MET A 48 3.48 2.79 -9.86
C MET A 48 4.91 2.62 -10.35
N LEU A 49 5.49 1.42 -10.22
CA LEU A 49 6.81 1.12 -10.79
C LEU A 49 6.79 1.28 -12.32
N ALA A 50 5.76 0.77 -12.99
CA ALA A 50 5.58 0.89 -14.43
C ALA A 50 5.36 2.35 -14.89
N ALA A 51 4.74 3.18 -14.05
CA ALA A 51 4.58 4.62 -14.28
C ALA A 51 5.88 5.42 -14.06
N GLY A 52 6.98 4.77 -13.66
CA GLY A 52 8.26 5.43 -13.41
C GLY A 52 8.36 6.09 -12.04
N CYS A 53 7.47 5.77 -11.10
CA CYS A 53 7.56 6.28 -9.74
C CYS A 53 8.71 5.57 -8.99
N HIS A 54 9.63 6.35 -8.44
CA HIS A 54 10.75 5.84 -7.63
C HIS A 54 10.33 5.51 -6.18
N ILE A 55 9.32 4.67 -6.01
CA ILE A 55 8.76 4.32 -4.70
C ILE A 55 9.67 3.33 -3.95
N GLN A 56 9.87 3.55 -2.64
CA GLN A 56 10.42 2.50 -1.78
C GLN A 56 9.35 1.41 -1.61
N LYS A 57 9.76 0.14 -1.53
CA LYS A 57 8.82 -0.96 -1.34
C LYS A 57 8.06 -0.76 -0.02
N PRO A 58 6.73 -0.58 -0.04
CA PRO A 58 5.94 -0.43 1.17
C PRO A 58 5.94 -1.72 2.00
N GLU A 59 5.89 -1.61 3.33
CA GLU A 59 5.90 -2.76 4.24
C GLU A 59 4.72 -3.72 3.99
N ILE A 60 3.55 -3.14 3.70
CA ILE A 60 2.38 -3.92 3.30
C ILE A 60 2.65 -4.78 2.06
N ILE A 61 3.39 -4.29 1.07
CA ILE A 61 3.74 -5.05 -0.13
C ILE A 61 4.68 -6.20 0.21
N SER A 62 5.70 -5.95 1.06
CA SER A 62 6.59 -7.01 1.53
C SER A 62 5.81 -8.15 2.19
N ARG A 63 4.90 -7.82 3.10
CA ARG A 63 4.10 -8.83 3.82
C ARG A 63 3.16 -9.60 2.91
N LEU A 64 2.58 -8.92 1.92
CA LEU A 64 1.74 -9.58 0.91
C LEU A 64 2.53 -10.54 0.02
N GLU A 65 3.80 -10.26 -0.27
CA GLU A 65 4.69 -11.17 -1.01
C GLU A 65 5.06 -12.40 -0.17
N ASP A 66 5.27 -12.23 1.14
CA ASP A 66 5.54 -13.32 2.09
C ASP A 66 4.31 -14.17 2.43
N GLY A 67 3.14 -13.86 1.84
CA GLY A 67 1.87 -14.54 2.13
C GLY A 67 1.26 -14.17 3.49
N GLY A 68 1.82 -13.16 4.14
CA GLY A 68 1.35 -12.62 5.41
C GLY A 68 0.08 -11.78 5.26
N ASP A 69 -0.40 -11.36 6.43
CA ASP A 69 -1.50 -10.44 6.53
C ASP A 69 -1.04 -8.98 6.31
N PRO A 70 -1.93 -8.07 5.84
CA PRO A 70 -1.51 -6.73 5.44
C PRO A 70 -1.58 -5.64 6.51
N TRP A 71 -2.24 -5.85 7.66
CA TRP A 71 -2.39 -4.79 8.68
C TRP A 71 -1.12 -4.65 9.52
N LEU A 72 -0.56 -3.45 9.64
CA LEU A 72 0.49 -3.18 10.61
C LEU A 72 -0.14 -3.30 11.99
N GLU A 73 0.49 -4.00 12.93
CA GLU A 73 -0.05 -4.13 14.28
C GLU A 73 -0.10 -2.74 14.92
N GLU A 74 -1.27 -2.11 14.89
CA GLU A 74 -1.60 -1.01 15.80
C GLU A 74 -2.11 -1.67 17.09
N ASP A 75 -1.31 -1.57 18.14
CA ASP A 75 -1.70 -1.91 19.52
C ASP A 75 -2.71 -0.88 20.04
#